data_AF-A0A0F6TR63-F1
#
_entry.id   AF-A0A0F6TR63-F1
#
_cell.length_a   1.000
_cell.length_b   1.000
_cell.length_c   1.000
_cell.angle_alpha   90.00
_cell.angle_beta   90.00
_cell.angle_gamma   90.00
#
_symmetry.space_group_name_H-M   'P 1'
#
loop_
_entity.id
_entity.type
_entity.pdbx_description
1 polymer ?
#
loop_
_entity_poly.entity_id
_entity_poly.type
_entity_poly.pdbx_seq_one_letter_code
_entity_poly.pdbx_strand_id
1 'polypeptide(L)'
;MTEQELKKLQWASRRGMLELDVVLLPYLEQKGADFSSSELAQYQQFLEETDPDLYAWIMGFETPKDEYAELVGSIKQFVEQQIK
;
A
#
# COMPACT_ATOMS: atom_id res chain seq x y z
N MET A 1 -9.36 -12.00 -5.94
CA MET A 1 -8.96 -10.89 -6.84
C MET A 1 -8.71 -11.42 -8.25
N THR A 2 -8.97 -10.65 -9.31
CA THR A 2 -8.62 -11.04 -10.70
C THR A 2 -7.23 -10.52 -11.06
N GLU A 3 -6.54 -11.22 -11.97
CA GLU A 3 -5.19 -10.86 -12.43
C GLU A 3 -5.09 -9.45 -13.04
N GLN A 4 -6.21 -8.93 -13.57
CA GLN A 4 -6.31 -7.59 -14.14
C GLN A 4 -6.29 -6.50 -13.07
N GLU A 5 -6.99 -6.71 -11.95
CA GLU A 5 -7.01 -5.74 -10.84
C GLU A 5 -5.64 -5.64 -10.17
N LEU A 6 -4.96 -6.78 -9.99
CA LEU A 6 -3.59 -6.79 -9.48
C LEU A 6 -2.65 -5.97 -10.37
N LYS A 7 -2.72 -6.13 -11.70
CA LYS A 7 -1.88 -5.36 -12.64
C LYS A 7 -2.19 -3.86 -12.61
N LYS A 8 -3.46 -3.47 -12.46
CA LYS A 8 -3.83 -2.05 -12.31
C LYS A 8 -3.24 -1.47 -11.03
N LEU A 9 -3.32 -2.20 -9.92
CA LEU A 9 -2.76 -1.80 -8.63
C LEU A 9 -1.25 -1.72 -8.67
N GLN A 10 -0.56 -2.70 -9.28
CA GLN A 10 0.89 -2.64 -9.49
C GLN A 10 1.29 -1.41 -10.27
N TRP A 11 0.53 -1.07 -11.33
CA TRP A 11 0.81 0.12 -12.11
C TRP A 11 0.50 1.42 -11.35
N ALA A 12 -0.55 1.45 -10.53
CA ALA A 12 -0.90 2.60 -9.69
C ALA A 12 0.08 2.80 -8.50
N SER A 13 0.73 1.73 -8.04
CA SER A 13 1.83 1.81 -7.08
C SER A 13 3.11 2.42 -7.67
N ARG A 14 3.26 2.42 -9.00
CA ARG A 14 4.42 3.03 -9.70
C ARG A 14 4.37 4.54 -9.66
N ARG A 15 4.94 5.08 -8.59
CA ARG A 15 4.94 6.50 -8.24
C ARG A 15 6.28 7.16 -8.52
N GLY A 16 6.31 8.48 -8.40
CA GLY A 16 7.52 9.29 -8.63
C GLY A 16 8.63 9.04 -7.60
N MET A 17 8.32 8.37 -6.48
CA MET A 17 9.24 8.09 -5.38
C MET A 17 9.59 6.60 -5.35
N LEU A 18 10.88 6.28 -5.50
CA LEU A 18 11.38 4.91 -5.57
C LEU A 18 11.13 4.13 -4.26
N GLU A 19 11.16 4.81 -3.12
CA GLU A 19 10.89 4.19 -1.81
C GLU A 19 9.47 3.64 -1.71
N LEU A 20 8.48 4.36 -2.25
CA LEU A 20 7.10 3.88 -2.29
C LEU A 20 6.97 2.65 -3.19
N ASP A 21 7.63 2.66 -4.35
CA ASP A 21 7.60 1.53 -5.28
C ASP A 21 8.21 0.27 -4.63
N VAL A 22 9.33 0.44 -3.92
CA VAL A 22 10.03 -0.63 -3.19
C VAL A 22 9.20 -1.21 -2.04
N VAL A 23 8.29 -0.43 -1.45
CA VAL A 23 7.42 -0.91 -0.37
C VAL A 23 6.12 -1.50 -0.92
N LEU A 24 5.43 -0.75 -1.78
CA LEU A 24 4.08 -1.05 -2.22
C LEU A 24 4.04 -2.25 -3.18
N LEU A 25 5.03 -2.41 -4.07
CA LEU A 25 5.07 -3.55 -5.00
C LEU A 25 5.18 -4.89 -4.28
N PRO A 26 6.21 -5.16 -3.45
CA PRO A 26 6.32 -6.44 -2.76
C PRO A 26 5.21 -6.65 -1.74
N TYR A 27 4.67 -5.57 -1.14
CA TYR A 27 3.48 -5.67 -0.31
C TYR A 27 2.29 -6.19 -1.11
N LEU A 28 2.02 -5.62 -2.29
CA LEU A 28 0.93 -6.04 -3.16
C LEU A 28 1.13 -7.47 -3.69
N GLU A 29 2.37 -7.88 -3.99
CA GLU A 29 2.67 -9.24 -4.44
C GLU A 29 2.44 -10.28 -3.34
N GLN A 30 2.79 -9.96 -2.09
CA GLN A 30 2.62 -10.90 -0.97
C GLN A 30 1.22 -10.87 -0.36
N LYS A 31 0.65 -9.68 -0.14
CA LYS A 31 -0.65 -9.49 0.52
C LYS A 31 -1.81 -9.31 -0.45
N GLY A 32 -1.57 -8.84 -1.67
CA GLY A 32 -2.64 -8.64 -2.65
C GLY A 32 -3.39 -9.93 -2.96
N ALA A 33 -2.73 -11.09 -2.96
CA ALA A 33 -3.40 -12.39 -3.15
C ALA A 33 -4.44 -12.70 -2.06
N ASP A 34 -4.26 -12.16 -0.85
CA ASP A 34 -5.11 -12.36 0.33
C ASP A 34 -6.15 -11.24 0.49
N PHE A 35 -6.10 -10.19 -0.33
CA PHE A 35 -7.03 -9.06 -0.21
C PHE A 35 -8.48 -9.49 -0.47
N SER A 36 -9.34 -9.17 0.51
CA SER A 36 -10.78 -9.17 0.31
C SER A 36 -11.20 -8.03 -0.61
N SER A 37 -12.41 -8.11 -1.16
CA SER A 37 -12.97 -7.04 -2.01
C SER A 37 -13.00 -5.68 -1.31
N SER A 38 -13.20 -5.65 0.01
CA SER A 38 -13.19 -4.42 0.81
C SER A 38 -11.78 -3.83 0.96
N GLU A 39 -10.79 -4.66 1.30
CA GLU A 39 -9.38 -4.23 1.43
C GLU A 39 -8.84 -3.73 0.09
N LEU A 40 -9.22 -4.37 -1.01
CA LEU A 40 -8.85 -3.92 -2.34
C LEU A 40 -9.41 -2.54 -2.66
N ALA A 41 -10.69 -2.28 -2.36
CA ALA A 41 -11.29 -0.97 -2.56
C ALA A 41 -10.64 0.11 -1.66
N GLN A 42 -10.33 -0.25 -0.42
CA GLN A 42 -9.64 0.62 0.55
C GLN A 42 -8.22 0.95 0.09
N TYR A 43 -7.50 -0.04 -0.45
CA TYR A 43 -6.18 0.15 -1.04
C TYR A 43 -6.21 0.98 -2.34
N GLN A 44 -7.25 0.82 -3.17
CA GLN A 44 -7.44 1.68 -4.34
C GLN A 44 -7.62 3.15 -3.93
N GLN A 45 -8.48 3.42 -2.94
CA GLN A 45 -8.68 4.78 -2.43
C GLN A 45 -7.41 5.33 -1.77
N PHE A 46 -6.68 4.49 -1.04
CA PHE A 46 -5.36 4.84 -0.52
C PHE A 46 -4.41 5.28 -1.64
N LEU A 47 -4.36 4.55 -2.76
CA LEU A 47 -3.56 4.93 -3.92
C LEU A 47 -4.07 6.17 -4.68
N GLU A 48 -5.20 6.76 -4.33
CA GLU A 48 -5.62 8.07 -4.87
C GLU A 48 -5.01 9.26 -4.10
N GLU A 49 -4.48 9.03 -2.90
CA GLU A 49 -3.83 10.07 -2.08
C GLU A 49 -2.42 10.42 -2.60
N THR A 50 -1.87 11.56 -2.15
CA THR A 50 -0.61 12.07 -2.69
C THR A 50 0.62 11.28 -2.21
N ASP A 51 1.68 11.24 -3.04
CA ASP A 51 2.94 10.57 -2.70
C ASP A 51 3.52 10.94 -1.33
N PRO A 52 3.63 12.22 -0.95
CA PRO A 52 4.16 12.60 0.36
C PRO A 52 3.27 12.13 1.52
N ASP A 53 1.94 12.17 1.39
CA ASP A 53 1.02 11.66 2.42
C ASP A 53 1.20 10.15 2.62
N LEU A 54 1.24 9.39 1.51
CA LEU A 54 1.45 7.94 1.58
C LEU A 54 2.76 7.58 2.26
N TYR A 55 3.83 8.28 1.87
CA TYR A 55 5.13 8.07 2.48
C TYR A 55 5.12 8.43 3.96
N ALA A 56 4.50 9.55 4.35
CA ALA A 56 4.41 9.98 5.73
C ALA A 56 3.68 8.95 6.60
N TRP A 57 2.58 8.37 6.12
CA TRP A 57 1.84 7.34 6.86
C TRP A 57 2.59 6.02 6.96
N ILE A 58 3.19 5.55 5.85
CA ILE A 58 3.97 4.31 5.81
C ILE A 58 5.19 4.41 6.72
N MET A 59 5.90 5.54 6.70
CA MET A 59 7.06 5.75 7.58
C MET A 59 6.66 6.06 9.03
N GLY A 60 5.38 6.35 9.28
CA GLY A 60 4.88 6.74 10.59
C GLY A 60 5.26 8.17 11.01
N PHE A 61 5.59 9.03 10.05
CA PHE A 61 5.72 10.47 10.28
C PHE A 61 4.37 11.12 10.58
N GLU A 62 3.28 10.58 10.00
CA GLU A 62 1.92 11.04 10.22
C GLU A 62 0.97 9.91 10.60
N THR A 63 -0.16 10.29 11.20
CA THR A 63 -1.23 9.35 11.54
C THR A 63 -2.17 9.22 10.35
N PRO A 64 -2.36 8.00 9.81
CA PRO A 64 -3.31 7.79 8.72
C PRO A 64 -4.74 8.05 9.20
N LYS A 65 -5.65 8.29 8.24
CA LYS A 65 -7.09 8.35 8.52
C LYS A 65 -7.55 7.01 9.10
N ASP A 66 -8.61 7.03 9.91
CA ASP A 66 -9.18 5.82 10.54
C ASP A 66 -9.51 4.73 9.50
N GLU A 67 -10.00 5.18 8.34
CA GLU A 67 -10.27 4.33 7.17
C GLU A 67 -9.03 3.68 6.54
N TYR A 68 -7.81 4.13 6.84
CA TYR A 68 -6.57 3.53 6.33
C TYR A 68 -5.69 2.98 7.45
N ALA A 69 -6.11 3.11 8.71
CA ALA A 69 -5.29 2.76 9.87
C ALA A 69 -4.90 1.27 9.87
N GLU A 70 -5.86 0.38 9.57
CA GLU A 70 -5.59 -1.06 9.46
C GLU A 70 -4.64 -1.40 8.31
N LEU A 71 -4.88 -0.80 7.14
CA LEU A 71 -4.07 -1.01 5.94
C LEU A 71 -2.63 -0.53 6.15
N VAL A 72 -2.46 0.71 6.62
CA VAL A 72 -1.15 1.30 6.91
C VAL A 72 -0.45 0.50 8.01
N GLY A 73 -1.16 0.04 9.03
CA GLY A 73 -0.61 -0.86 10.04
C GLY A 73 -0.04 -2.14 9.43
N SER A 74 -0.78 -2.77 8.51
CA SER A 74 -0.30 -3.96 7.79
C SER A 74 0.91 -3.66 6.90
N ILE A 75 0.94 -2.52 6.20
CA ILE A 75 2.08 -2.12 5.36
C ILE A 75 3.31 -1.85 6.22
N LYS A 76 3.16 -1.13 7.34
CA LYS A 76 4.25 -0.84 8.28
C LYS A 76 4.89 -2.11 8.80
N GLN A 77 4.07 -3.06 9.26
CA GLN A 77 4.56 -4.35 9.72
C GLN A 77 5.31 -5.10 8.61
N PHE A 78 4.84 -5.00 7.36
CA PHE A 78 5.52 -5.60 6.22
C PHE A 78 6.88 -4.97 5.93
N VAL A 79 6.96 -3.63 5.95
CA VAL A 79 8.21 -2.88 5.77
C VAL A 79 9.22 -3.24 6.85
N GLU A 80 8.80 -3.29 8.11
CA GLU A 80 9.67 -3.69 9.23
C GLU A 80 10.24 -5.11 9.06
N GLN A 81 9.50 -6.01 8.40
CA GLN A 81 9.96 -7.37 8.11
C GLN A 81 10.86 -7.47 6.87
N GLN A 82 10.83 -6.50 5.96
CA GLN A 82 11.72 -6.45 4.79
C GLN A 82 13.08 -5.81 5.08
N ILE A 83 13.19 -5.01 6.16
CA ILE A 83 14.44 -4.31 6.54
C ILE A 83 15.39 -5.20 7.39
N LYS A 84 14.97 -6.41 7.78
CA LYS A 84 15.80 -7.40 8.49
C LYS A 84 16.47 -8.39 7.54
#